data_AF-A0A8B6M8L9-F1
#
_entry.id   AF-A0A8B6M8L9-F1
#
_cell.length_a   1.000
_cell.length_b   1.000
_cell.length_c   1.000
_cell.angle_alpha   90.00
_cell.angle_beta   90.00
_cell.angle_gamma   90.00
#
_symmetry.space_group_name_H-M   'P 1'
#
loop_
_entity.id
_entity.type
_entity.pdbx_description
1 polymer ?
#
loop_
_entity_poly.entity_id
_entity_poly.type
_entity_poly.pdbx_seq_one_letter_code
_entity_poly.pdbx_strand_id
1 'polypeptide(L)'
;MMAAILDFDHKEEDALNPSLVDRVPFAGLGTRIEIFKEGRYRAFVQDLECVWRWEIHRDDEFVQEGCSLSESSSREAVGHVISFYQRRDLGQAAKEGAQN
;
A
#
# COMPACT_ATOMS: atom_id res chain seq x y z
N MET A 1 5.54 44.48 -11.27
CA MET A 1 5.48 43.12 -10.68
C MET A 1 4.11 43.00 -10.05
N MET A 2 3.18 42.24 -10.66
CA MET A 2 1.83 42.04 -10.13
C MET A 2 1.76 40.67 -9.46
N ALA A 3 1.45 40.64 -8.16
CA ALA A 3 1.11 39.43 -7.44
C ALA A 3 -0.37 39.13 -7.70
N ALA A 4 -0.64 38.01 -8.40
CA ALA A 4 -1.99 37.48 -8.52
C ALA A 4 -2.35 36.81 -7.18
N ILE A 5 -3.32 37.38 -6.48
CA ILE A 5 -3.95 36.76 -5.33
C ILE A 5 -4.91 35.72 -5.90
N LEU A 6 -4.62 34.44 -5.69
CA LEU A 6 -5.53 33.35 -6.00
C LEU A 6 -6.67 33.39 -4.97
N ASP A 7 -7.85 33.85 -5.40
CA ASP A 7 -9.11 33.61 -4.70
C ASP A 7 -9.39 32.10 -4.74
N PHE A 8 -9.09 31.41 -3.65
CA PHE A 8 -9.52 30.04 -3.44
C PHE A 8 -10.98 30.07 -2.96
N ASP A 9 -11.89 29.66 -3.84
CA ASP A 9 -13.31 29.48 -3.52
C ASP A 9 -13.46 28.49 -2.37
N HIS A 10 -14.02 28.94 -1.26
CA HIS A 10 -14.03 28.27 0.05
C HIS A 10 -15.18 27.24 0.14
N LYS A 11 -15.19 26.25 -0.76
CA LYS A 11 -16.22 25.21 -0.84
C LYS A 11 -15.70 23.77 -0.96
N GLU A 12 -14.58 23.46 -0.31
CA GLU A 12 -14.14 22.06 -0.09
C GLU A 12 -13.83 21.78 1.38
N GLU A 13 -14.75 22.12 2.27
CA GLU A 13 -14.64 21.81 3.72
C GLU A 13 -15.52 20.63 4.15
N ASP A 14 -15.93 19.77 3.21
CA ASP A 14 -16.70 18.54 3.49
C ASP A 14 -15.88 17.24 3.25
N ALA A 15 -14.62 17.34 2.81
CA ALA A 15 -13.81 16.18 2.43
C ALA A 15 -12.91 15.61 3.55
N LEU A 16 -12.90 16.22 4.73
CA LEU A 16 -12.03 15.81 5.85
C LEU A 16 -12.84 15.47 7.09
N ASN A 17 -13.80 14.55 6.97
CA ASN A 17 -14.37 13.90 8.14
C ASN A 17 -13.42 12.76 8.60
N PRO A 18 -12.75 12.91 9.76
CA PRO A 18 -11.83 11.89 10.27
C PRO A 18 -12.52 10.57 10.67
N SER A 19 -13.86 10.50 10.68
CA SER A 19 -14.59 9.24 10.88
C SER A 19 -14.83 8.44 9.58
N LEU A 20 -14.53 9.03 8.42
CA LEU A 20 -14.68 8.39 7.09
C LEU A 20 -13.36 7.83 6.54
N VAL A 21 -12.22 8.23 7.13
CA VAL A 21 -10.94 7.54 6.92
C VAL A 21 -10.90 6.16 7.57
N ASP A 22 -11.93 5.79 8.33
CA ASP A 22 -12.19 4.40 8.66
C ASP A 22 -12.67 3.64 7.41
N ARG A 23 -11.67 3.16 6.67
CA ARG A 23 -11.70 2.01 5.76
C ARG A 23 -12.60 2.14 4.55
N VAL A 24 -12.21 2.99 3.61
CA VAL A 24 -12.63 2.70 2.24
C VAL A 24 -11.94 1.41 1.79
N PRO A 25 -12.69 0.34 1.51
CA PRO A 25 -12.10 -0.96 1.16
C PRO A 25 -11.16 -0.80 -0.03
N PHE A 26 -10.07 -1.57 -0.03
CA PHE A 26 -9.14 -1.60 -1.17
C PHE A 26 -9.83 -1.89 -2.51
N ALA A 27 -10.96 -2.60 -2.49
CA ALA A 27 -11.75 -2.88 -3.68
C ALA A 27 -12.68 -1.73 -4.14
N GLY A 28 -12.84 -0.65 -3.37
CA GLY A 28 -13.92 0.33 -3.54
C GLY A 28 -13.57 1.64 -4.28
N LEU A 29 -12.27 1.97 -4.45
CA LEU A 29 -11.84 3.31 -4.92
C LEU A 29 -11.22 3.34 -6.32
N GLY A 30 -11.16 2.21 -7.03
CA GLY A 30 -10.51 2.14 -8.32
C GLY A 30 -10.02 0.73 -8.66
N THR A 31 -9.40 0.60 -9.83
CA THR A 31 -8.90 -0.69 -10.32
C THR A 31 -7.76 -1.18 -9.44
N ARG A 32 -7.95 -2.35 -8.83
CA ARG A 32 -6.91 -3.10 -8.12
C ARG A 32 -6.05 -3.87 -9.13
N ILE A 33 -4.74 -3.64 -9.11
CA ILE A 33 -3.76 -4.27 -10.00
C ILE A 33 -2.83 -5.17 -9.17
N GLU A 34 -2.67 -6.43 -9.55
CA GLU A 34 -1.68 -7.34 -8.93
C GLU A 34 -0.28 -6.98 -9.47
N ILE A 35 0.65 -6.62 -8.57
CA ILE A 35 2.00 -6.19 -8.93
C ILE A 35 3.09 -7.17 -8.50
N PHE A 36 2.76 -8.12 -7.63
CA PHE A 36 3.67 -9.15 -7.15
C PHE A 36 2.91 -10.44 -6.85
N LYS A 37 3.48 -11.58 -7.23
CA LYS A 37 3.00 -12.92 -6.87
C LYS A 37 4.16 -13.92 -6.86
N GLU A 38 4.58 -14.32 -5.67
CA GLU A 38 5.63 -15.33 -5.51
C GLU A 38 5.50 -16.06 -4.17
N GLY A 39 5.53 -17.39 -4.21
CA GLY A 39 5.37 -18.23 -3.02
C GLY A 39 4.06 -17.92 -2.30
N ARG A 40 4.16 -17.56 -1.01
CA ARG A 40 3.03 -17.23 -0.14
C ARG A 40 2.58 -15.77 -0.24
N TYR A 41 3.36 -14.93 -0.93
CA TYR A 41 3.15 -13.49 -0.95
C TYR A 41 2.48 -13.03 -2.24
N ARG A 42 1.49 -12.16 -2.08
CA ARG A 42 0.82 -11.43 -3.15
C ARG A 42 0.76 -9.96 -2.80
N ALA A 43 0.89 -9.08 -3.78
CA ALA A 43 0.73 -7.67 -3.54
C ALA A 43 -0.06 -6.98 -4.64
N PHE A 44 -0.79 -5.96 -4.23
CA PHE A 44 -1.72 -5.24 -5.07
C PHE A 44 -1.49 -3.74 -4.92
N VAL A 45 -1.79 -2.99 -5.98
CA VAL A 45 -1.81 -1.52 -5.97
C VAL A 45 -3.17 -1.01 -6.44
N GLN A 46 -3.46 0.22 -6.03
CA GLN A 46 -4.60 1.00 -6.48
C GLN A 46 -4.16 2.46 -6.63
N ASP A 47 -4.52 3.05 -7.76
CA ASP A 47 -4.38 4.48 -8.00
C ASP A 47 -5.49 5.23 -7.24
N LEU A 48 -5.10 6.18 -6.38
CA LEU A 48 -6.00 7.08 -5.65
C LEU A 48 -5.88 8.53 -6.16
N GLU A 49 -5.44 8.70 -7.41
CA GLU A 49 -5.16 9.96 -8.11
C GLU A 49 -3.98 10.76 -7.54
N CYS A 50 -3.96 11.02 -6.22
CA CYS A 50 -2.88 11.76 -5.56
C CYS A 50 -1.73 10.86 -5.09
N VAL A 51 -2.00 9.58 -4.84
CA VAL A 51 -1.04 8.57 -4.39
C VAL A 51 -1.43 7.19 -4.89
N TRP A 52 -0.48 6.25 -4.83
CA TRP A 52 -0.71 4.84 -5.06
C TRP A 52 -0.75 4.11 -3.73
N ARG A 53 -1.88 3.50 -3.38
CA ARG A 53 -1.98 2.62 -2.22
C ARG A 53 -1.59 1.21 -2.60
N TRP A 54 -0.83 0.52 -1.76
CA TRP A 54 -0.48 -0.88 -1.96
C TRP A 54 -0.75 -1.72 -0.71
N GLU A 55 -1.06 -2.99 -0.95
CA GLU A 55 -1.27 -4.01 0.08
C GLU A 55 -0.42 -5.24 -0.20
N ILE A 56 0.05 -5.88 0.86
CA ILE A 56 0.74 -7.16 0.84
C ILE A 56 -0.10 -8.17 1.62
N HIS A 57 -0.31 -9.32 1.00
CA HIS A 57 -1.04 -10.46 1.54
C HIS A 57 -0.09 -11.65 1.64
N ARG A 58 -0.19 -12.44 2.72
CA ARG A 58 0.53 -13.69 2.93
C ARG A 58 -0.48 -14.80 3.21
N ASP A 59 -0.45 -15.88 2.44
CA ASP A 59 -1.43 -16.98 2.56
C ASP A 59 -2.89 -16.46 2.48
N ASP A 60 -3.12 -15.50 1.57
CA ASP A 60 -4.38 -14.74 1.38
C ASP A 60 -4.85 -13.92 2.60
N GLU A 61 -4.04 -13.80 3.65
CA GLU A 61 -4.28 -12.88 4.77
C GLU A 61 -3.56 -11.55 4.55
N PHE A 62 -4.24 -10.44 4.85
CA PHE A 62 -3.63 -9.11 4.84
C PHE A 62 -2.51 -9.01 5.89
N VAL A 63 -1.33 -8.53 5.48
CA VAL A 63 -0.16 -8.39 6.36
C VAL A 63 0.27 -6.94 6.53
N GLN A 64 0.27 -6.16 5.44
CA GLN A 64 0.81 -4.80 5.45
C GLN A 64 0.16 -3.94 4.37
N GLU A 65 -0.04 -2.66 4.69
CA GLU A 65 -0.43 -1.60 3.75
C GLU A 65 0.65 -0.52 3.69
N GLY A 66 0.73 0.20 2.57
CA GLY A 66 1.45 1.46 2.47
C GLY A 66 1.06 2.25 1.24
N CYS A 67 1.81 3.32 0.97
CA CYS A 67 1.59 4.16 -0.20
C CYS A 67 2.90 4.54 -0.90
N SER A 68 2.80 4.92 -2.15
CA SER A 68 3.92 5.45 -2.95
C SER A 68 3.41 6.49 -3.94
N LEU A 69 4.33 7.22 -4.57
CA LEU A 69 3.97 8.33 -5.48
C LEU A 69 3.60 7.84 -6.88
N SER A 70 3.95 6.61 -7.23
CA SER A 70 3.69 6.02 -8.55
C SER A 70 3.53 4.50 -8.44
N GLU A 71 2.99 3.88 -9.50
CA GLU A 71 2.96 2.42 -9.61
C GLU A 71 4.37 1.82 -9.55
N SER A 72 5.34 2.44 -10.24
CA SER A 72 6.73 1.97 -10.28
C SER A 72 7.39 1.99 -8.91
N SER A 73 7.24 3.08 -8.15
CA SER A 73 7.77 3.17 -6.79
C SER A 73 7.03 2.23 -5.83
N SER A 74 5.75 1.94 -6.08
CA SER A 74 5.01 0.91 -5.33
C SER A 74 5.61 -0.48 -5.52
N ARG A 75 6.01 -0.84 -6.75
CA ARG A 75 6.68 -2.12 -7.03
C ARG A 75 8.01 -2.25 -6.29
N GLU A 76 8.82 -1.20 -6.27
CA GLU A 76 10.08 -1.17 -5.52
C GLU A 76 9.84 -1.29 -4.01
N ALA A 77 8.92 -0.49 -3.46
CA ALA A 77 8.59 -0.51 -2.03
C ALA A 77 8.11 -1.89 -1.58
N VAL A 78 7.17 -2.49 -2.31
CA VAL A 78 6.68 -3.84 -2.06
C VAL A 78 7.82 -4.87 -2.14
N GLY A 79 8.68 -4.77 -3.16
CA GLY A 79 9.84 -5.66 -3.30
C GLY A 79 10.76 -5.64 -2.08
N HIS A 80 11.02 -4.46 -1.51
CA HIS A 80 11.83 -4.31 -0.30
C HIS A 80 11.16 -4.94 0.93
N VAL A 81 9.86 -4.70 1.13
CA VAL A 81 9.10 -5.25 2.28
C VAL A 81 9.01 -6.78 2.19
N ILE A 82 8.70 -7.33 1.01
CA ILE A 82 8.63 -8.78 0.80
C ILE A 82 10.01 -9.41 1.00
N SER A 83 11.08 -8.82 0.45
CA SER A 83 12.45 -9.29 0.67
C SER A 83 12.85 -9.33 2.15
N PHE A 84 12.32 -8.41 2.96
CA PHE A 84 12.49 -8.44 4.41
C PHE A 84 11.73 -9.62 5.04
N TYR A 85 10.46 -9.82 4.70
CA TYR A 85 9.67 -10.93 5.24
C TYR A 85 10.18 -12.31 4.83
N GLN A 86 10.58 -12.50 3.57
CA GLN A 86 11.16 -13.76 3.10
C GLN A 86 12.43 -14.13 3.89
N ARG A 87 13.31 -13.17 4.16
CA ARG A 87 14.50 -13.41 5.01
C ARG A 87 14.12 -13.80 6.44
N ARG A 88 13.06 -13.22 6.98
CA ARG A 88 12.55 -13.56 8.32
C ARG A 88 11.97 -14.97 8.36
N ASP A 89 11.16 -15.34 7.36
CA ASP A 89 10.55 -16.66 7.25
C ASP A 89 11.62 -17.77 7.16
N LEU A 90 12.66 -17.57 6.34
CA LEU A 90 13.79 -18.50 6.26
C LEU A 90 14.52 -18.66 7.60
N GLY A 91 14.73 -17.55 8.32
CA GLY A 91 15.36 -17.56 9.63
C GLY A 91 14.51 -18.25 10.72
N GLN A 92 13.18 -18.25 10.60
CA GLN A 92 12.28 -18.97 11.50
C GLN A 92 12.27 -20.47 11.20
N ALA A 93 12.12 -20.86 9.93
CA ALA A 93 12.13 -22.26 9.52
C ALA A 93 13.44 -22.99 9.92
N ALA A 94 14.59 -22.30 9.81
CA ALA A 94 15.88 -22.84 10.23
C ALA A 94 15.97 -23.11 11.74
N LYS A 95 15.28 -22.31 12.57
CA LYS A 95 15.26 -22.50 14.03
C LYS A 95 14.33 -23.63 14.45
N GLU A 96 13.17 -23.74 13.80
CA GLU A 96 12.20 -24.80 14.07
C GLU A 96 12.74 -26.18 13.67
N GLY A 97 13.47 -26.27 12.56
CA GLY A 97 14.14 -27.50 12.15
C GLY A 97 15.33 -27.93 13.03
N ALA A 98 15.91 -27.01 13.81
CA ALA A 98 17.02 -27.30 14.72
C ALA A 98 16.55 -27.74 16.13
N GLN A 99 15.25 -27.61 16.43
CA GLN A 99 14.64 -28.00 17.70
C GLN A 99 13.95 -29.37 17.66
N ASN A 100 13.91 -30.03 16.50
CA ASN A 100 13.36 -31.37 16.29
C ASN A 100 14.45 -32.44 16.17
#